data_AF-Q3SZL1-F1
#
_entry.id   AF-Q3SZL1-F1
#
_cell.length_a   1.000
_cell.length_b   1.000
_cell.length_c   1.000
_cell.angle_alpha   90.00
_cell.angle_beta   90.00
_cell.angle_gamma   90.00
#
_symmetry.space_group_name_H-M   'P 1'
#
loop_
_entity.id
_entity.type
_entity.pdbx_description
1 polymer ?
#
loop_
_entity_poly.entity_id
_entity_poly.type
_entity_poly.pdbx_seq_one_letter_code
_entity_poly.pdbx_strand_id
1 'polypeptide(L)'
;MAESPGCCSVWARCFHCLYSCHWKKCPRDRMQTNKCECVWFGLLFLTFLLSLGWLYVVLILLNDLHNFNEFLFQRWGHWMDWSPAFLLVISLLVTYASLLLLLALLLWLYGQPLCLHTVHKVLLLLIIFLVAAGLVGLEVQWQEEWHSLRLSLQATAPFLHIGAAAG
;
A
#
# COMPACT_ATOMS: atom_id res chain seq x y z
N MET A 1 35.40 2.38 33.84
CA MET A 1 33.98 2.01 33.63
C MET A 1 33.80 1.83 32.13
N ALA A 2 33.88 0.59 31.65
CA ALA A 2 33.75 0.27 30.23
C ALA A 2 32.26 0.06 29.94
N GLU A 3 31.72 0.86 29.04
CA GLU A 3 30.31 0.83 28.66
C GLU A 3 29.94 -0.51 28.03
N SER A 4 28.81 -1.05 28.46
CA SER A 4 28.24 -2.32 28.05
C SER A 4 27.88 -2.34 26.57
N PRO A 5 27.97 -3.49 25.88
CA PRO A 5 27.49 -3.61 24.50
C PRO A 5 25.97 -3.46 24.51
N GLY A 6 25.51 -2.25 24.16
CA GLY A 6 24.11 -1.86 24.16
C GLY A 6 23.24 -2.89 23.47
N CYS A 7 22.28 -3.38 24.25
CA CYS A 7 21.19 -4.26 23.88
C CYS A 7 20.49 -3.77 22.60
N CYS A 8 20.93 -4.25 21.43
CA CYS A 8 20.15 -4.12 20.22
C CYS A 8 18.95 -5.05 20.41
N SER A 9 17.81 -4.45 20.80
CA SER A 9 16.62 -5.13 21.30
C SER A 9 16.23 -6.30 20.37
N VAL A 10 15.90 -7.45 20.94
CA VAL A 10 15.49 -8.66 20.20
C VAL A 10 14.40 -8.32 19.17
N TRP A 11 13.53 -7.38 19.51
CA TRP A 11 12.49 -6.79 18.66
C TRP A 11 13.03 -6.13 17.39
N ALA A 12 14.01 -5.24 17.49
CA ALA A 12 14.62 -4.59 16.33
C ALA A 12 15.26 -5.64 15.38
N ARG A 13 15.81 -6.71 15.94
CA ARG A 13 16.37 -7.85 15.17
C ARG A 13 15.29 -8.67 14.47
N CYS A 14 14.15 -8.93 15.12
CA CYS A 14 13.00 -9.60 14.51
C CYS A 14 12.36 -8.76 13.39
N PHE A 15 12.19 -7.46 13.60
CA PHE A 15 11.67 -6.54 12.58
C PHE A 15 12.60 -6.43 11.37
N HIS A 16 13.91 -6.40 11.60
CA HIS A 16 14.89 -6.44 10.51
C HIS A 16 14.86 -7.79 9.76
N CYS A 17 14.63 -8.92 10.43
CA CYS A 17 14.45 -10.22 9.77
C CYS A 17 13.18 -10.25 8.90
N LEU A 18 12.05 -9.72 9.39
CA LEU A 18 10.80 -9.66 8.64
C LEU A 18 10.90 -8.77 7.39
N TYR A 19 11.64 -7.66 7.48
CA TYR A 19 11.78 -6.70 6.38
C TYR A 19 12.88 -7.07 5.36
N SER A 20 13.98 -7.66 5.82
CA SER A 20 15.20 -7.89 5.03
C SER A 20 15.42 -9.36 4.62
N CYS A 21 14.78 -10.32 5.29
CA CYS A 21 14.96 -11.78 5.09
C CYS A 21 16.43 -12.27 5.09
N HIS A 22 17.39 -11.47 5.59
CA HIS A 22 18.82 -11.78 5.54
C HIS A 22 19.52 -11.51 6.89
N TRP A 23 20.34 -12.47 7.34
CA TRP A 23 21.19 -12.36 8.54
C TRP A 23 22.59 -11.79 8.26
N LYS A 24 22.94 -11.56 6.98
CA LYS A 24 24.29 -11.09 6.59
C LYS A 24 24.32 -9.56 6.46
N LYS A 25 25.29 -8.94 7.15
CA LYS A 25 25.61 -7.50 7.11
C LYS A 25 25.59 -6.97 5.67
N CYS A 26 24.75 -5.96 5.39
CA CYS A 26 24.77 -5.22 4.11
C CYS A 26 26.23 -4.72 3.88
N PRO A 27 26.86 -5.00 2.72
CA PRO A 27 28.26 -4.63 2.48
C PRO A 27 28.45 -3.11 2.56
N ARG A 28 29.56 -2.72 3.17
CA ARG A 28 29.93 -1.35 3.54
C ARG A 28 30.36 -0.53 2.31
N ASP A 29 29.48 -0.37 1.32
CA ASP A 29 29.70 0.59 0.23
C ASP A 29 28.72 1.75 0.37
N ARG A 30 29.15 2.74 1.17
CA ARG A 30 28.29 3.64 1.96
C ARG A 30 27.80 4.88 1.19
N MET A 31 28.02 4.97 -0.13
CA MET A 31 27.77 6.20 -0.89
C MET A 31 26.67 6.07 -1.96
N GLN A 32 26.51 4.92 -2.61
CA GLN A 32 25.47 4.72 -3.64
C GLN A 32 24.15 4.15 -3.09
N THR A 33 24.18 3.42 -1.97
CA THR A 33 23.01 2.72 -1.42
C THR A 33 21.94 3.67 -0.88
N ASN A 34 22.34 4.82 -0.31
CA ASN A 34 21.41 5.70 0.41
C ASN A 34 20.35 6.36 -0.50
N LYS A 35 20.69 6.71 -1.74
CA LYS A 35 19.74 7.28 -2.71
C LYS A 35 18.74 6.24 -3.20
N CYS A 36 19.19 5.02 -3.46
CA CYS A 36 18.33 3.94 -3.95
C CYS A 36 17.31 3.53 -2.89
N GLU A 37 17.72 3.36 -1.63
CA GLU A 37 16.80 3.00 -0.54
C GLU A 37 15.78 4.13 -0.24
N CYS A 38 16.16 5.40 -0.38
CA CYS A 38 15.23 6.53 -0.27
C CYS A 38 14.16 6.50 -1.37
N VAL A 39 14.54 6.16 -2.62
CA VAL A 39 13.59 5.98 -3.72
C VAL A 39 12.62 4.84 -3.44
N TRP A 40 13.09 3.70 -2.94
CA TRP A 40 12.23 2.57 -2.58
C TRP A 40 11.28 2.89 -1.42
N PHE A 41 11.77 3.63 -0.41
CA PHE A 41 10.93 4.09 0.67
C PHE A 41 9.85 5.08 0.18
N GLY A 42 10.22 6.04 -0.66
CA GLY A 42 9.27 6.95 -1.30
C GLY A 42 8.24 6.21 -2.17
N LEU A 43 8.68 5.21 -2.94
CA LEU A 43 7.80 4.36 -3.74
C LEU A 43 6.84 3.56 -2.86
N LEU A 44 7.31 3.03 -1.73
CA LEU A 44 6.47 2.31 -0.78
C LEU A 44 5.40 3.22 -0.18
N PHE A 45 5.79 4.43 0.24
CA PHE A 45 4.84 5.44 0.73
C PHE A 45 3.80 5.82 -0.34
N LEU A 46 4.24 6.04 -1.58
CA LEU A 46 3.35 6.29 -2.72
C LEU A 46 2.41 5.11 -2.97
N THR A 47 2.90 3.88 -2.90
CA THR A 47 2.10 2.66 -3.08
C THR A 47 1.03 2.54 -2.00
N PHE A 48 1.37 2.87 -0.75
CA PHE A 48 0.41 2.92 0.34
C PHE A 48 -0.70 3.94 0.05
N LEU A 49 -0.36 5.17 -0.33
CA LEU A 49 -1.34 6.20 -0.68
C LEU A 49 -2.23 5.79 -1.86
N LEU A 50 -1.63 5.22 -2.92
CA LEU A 50 -2.35 4.69 -4.08
C LEU A 50 -3.34 3.59 -3.67
N SER A 51 -2.90 2.65 -2.83
CA SER A 51 -3.74 1.56 -2.34
C SER A 51 -4.91 2.06 -1.48
N LEU A 52 -4.67 3.08 -0.65
CA LEU A 52 -5.71 3.72 0.17
C LEU A 52 -6.73 4.45 -0.70
N GLY A 53 -6.26 5.21 -1.70
CA GLY A 53 -7.12 5.86 -2.69
C GLY A 53 -7.93 4.84 -3.49
N TRP A 54 -7.33 3.73 -3.90
CA TRP A 54 -8.01 2.65 -4.61
C TRP A 54 -9.10 1.98 -3.75
N LEU A 55 -8.82 1.71 -2.47
CA LEU A 55 -9.83 1.22 -1.53
C LEU A 55 -10.99 2.21 -1.39
N TYR A 56 -10.71 3.51 -1.27
CA TYR A 56 -11.74 4.54 -1.21
C TYR A 56 -12.62 4.54 -2.48
N VAL A 57 -12.00 4.50 -3.66
CA VAL A 57 -12.71 4.40 -4.94
C VAL A 57 -13.62 3.17 -4.97
N VAL A 58 -13.09 2.00 -4.59
CA VAL A 58 -13.86 0.75 -4.57
C VAL A 58 -15.00 0.81 -3.55
N LEU A 59 -14.81 1.46 -2.39
CA LEU A 59 -15.88 1.63 -1.40
C LEU A 59 -17.03 2.50 -1.92
N ILE A 60 -16.73 3.52 -2.73
CA ILE A 60 -17.76 4.35 -3.38
C ILE A 60 -18.47 3.54 -4.46
N LEU A 61 -17.72 2.84 -5.29
CA LEU A 61 -18.27 1.97 -6.33
C LEU A 61 -19.00 0.75 -5.77
N LEU A 62 -18.80 0.44 -4.49
CA LEU A 62 -19.52 -0.66 -3.84
C LEU A 62 -21.04 -0.46 -3.87
N ASN A 63 -21.48 0.80 -3.88
CA ASN A 63 -22.87 1.16 -4.05
C ASN A 63 -23.41 0.73 -5.43
N ASP A 64 -22.56 0.73 -6.46
CA ASP A 64 -22.90 0.35 -7.84
C ASP A 64 -22.46 -1.08 -8.20
N LEU A 65 -21.87 -1.82 -7.25
CA LEU A 65 -21.34 -3.16 -7.51
C LEU A 65 -22.41 -4.19 -7.86
N HIS A 66 -23.70 -3.89 -7.63
CA HIS A 66 -24.79 -4.74 -8.08
C HIS A 66 -24.80 -4.87 -9.62
N ASN A 67 -24.63 -3.75 -10.34
CA ASN A 67 -24.51 -3.73 -11.80
C ASN A 67 -23.25 -4.48 -12.28
N PHE A 68 -22.15 -4.37 -11.52
CA PHE A 68 -20.93 -5.11 -11.81
C PHE A 68 -21.09 -6.63 -11.61
N ASN A 69 -21.82 -7.02 -10.57
CA ASN A 69 -22.10 -8.43 -10.29
C ASN A 69 -22.97 -9.06 -11.39
N GLU A 70 -23.94 -8.29 -11.89
CA GLU A 70 -24.75 -8.69 -13.04
C GLU A 70 -23.92 -8.83 -14.32
N PHE A 71 -22.98 -7.91 -14.57
CA PHE A 71 -22.03 -8.02 -15.68
C PHE A 71 -21.15 -9.29 -15.58
N LEU A 72 -20.61 -9.57 -14.39
CA LEU A 72 -19.82 -10.78 -14.15
C LEU A 72 -20.65 -12.05 -14.32
N PHE A 73 -21.92 -12.02 -13.88
CA PHE A 73 -22.86 -13.10 -14.11
C PHE A 73 -23.08 -13.36 -15.60
N GLN A 74 -23.30 -12.31 -16.41
CA GLN A 74 -23.45 -12.48 -17.85
C GLN A 74 -22.20 -13.06 -18.53
N ARG A 75 -21.01 -12.77 -18.00
CA ARG A 75 -19.75 -13.28 -18.54
C ARG A 75 -19.43 -14.72 -18.12
N TRP A 76 -19.63 -15.07 -16.85
CA TRP A 76 -19.24 -16.36 -16.27
C TRP A 76 -20.39 -17.37 -16.17
N GLY A 77 -21.65 -16.92 -16.27
CA GLY A 77 -22.84 -17.76 -16.20
C GLY A 77 -23.18 -18.30 -14.81
N HIS A 78 -22.44 -17.88 -13.77
CA HIS A 78 -22.67 -18.32 -12.39
C HIS A 78 -22.96 -17.12 -11.48
N TRP A 79 -24.10 -17.17 -10.78
CA TRP A 79 -24.56 -16.09 -9.92
C TRP A 79 -23.85 -16.21 -8.57
N MET A 80 -22.96 -15.28 -8.28
CA MET A 80 -22.14 -15.23 -7.08
C MET A 80 -21.94 -13.77 -6.70
N ASP A 81 -22.03 -13.43 -5.41
CA ASP A 81 -21.74 -12.07 -4.94
C ASP A 81 -20.23 -11.83 -4.91
N TRP A 82 -19.68 -11.28 -5.98
CA TRP A 82 -18.25 -10.99 -6.10
C TRP A 82 -17.80 -9.81 -5.25
N SER A 83 -18.73 -8.96 -4.82
CA SER A 83 -18.49 -7.75 -4.03
C SER A 83 -17.64 -7.97 -2.77
N PRO A 84 -18.02 -8.87 -1.84
CA PRO A 84 -17.20 -9.15 -0.67
C PRO A 84 -15.82 -9.71 -1.03
N ALA A 85 -15.71 -10.53 -2.08
CA ALA A 85 -14.43 -11.10 -2.50
C ALA A 85 -13.46 -10.01 -2.98
N PHE A 86 -13.92 -9.08 -3.84
CA PHE A 86 -13.11 -7.94 -4.29
C PHE A 86 -12.69 -7.04 -3.13
N LEU A 87 -13.62 -6.71 -2.23
CA LEU A 87 -13.32 -5.93 -1.03
C LEU A 87 -12.27 -6.60 -0.15
N LEU A 88 -12.39 -7.90 0.10
CA LEU A 88 -11.43 -8.65 0.90
C LEU A 88 -10.04 -8.61 0.27
N VAL A 89 -9.93 -8.84 -1.03
CA VAL A 89 -8.63 -8.80 -1.74
C VAL A 89 -8.00 -7.41 -1.64
N ILE A 90 -8.76 -6.35 -1.90
CA ILE A 90 -8.25 -4.96 -1.84
C ILE A 90 -7.88 -4.58 -0.40
N SER A 91 -8.70 -4.94 0.57
CA SER A 91 -8.43 -4.71 1.99
C SER A 91 -7.14 -5.41 2.44
N LEU A 92 -6.91 -6.66 2.00
CA LEU A 92 -5.67 -7.38 2.27
C LEU A 92 -4.44 -6.70 1.66
N LEU A 93 -4.54 -6.22 0.42
CA LEU A 93 -3.47 -5.48 -0.26
C LEU A 93 -3.11 -4.19 0.50
N VAL A 94 -4.12 -3.42 0.92
CA VAL A 94 -3.92 -2.18 1.72
C VAL A 94 -3.35 -2.48 3.09
N THR A 95 -3.85 -3.52 3.77
CA THR A 95 -3.34 -3.93 5.08
C THR A 95 -1.88 -4.35 4.99
N TYR A 96 -1.53 -5.13 3.96
CA TYR A 96 -0.15 -5.52 3.70
C TYR A 96 0.76 -4.30 3.45
N ALA A 97 0.34 -3.35 2.60
CA ALA A 97 1.09 -2.13 2.34
C ALA A 97 1.28 -1.27 3.61
N SER A 98 0.23 -1.15 4.43
CA SER A 98 0.24 -0.47 5.73
C SER A 98 1.26 -1.07 6.69
N LEU A 99 1.24 -2.40 6.83
CA LEU A 99 2.17 -3.13 7.71
C LEU A 99 3.62 -2.95 7.25
N LEU A 100 3.87 -3.01 5.94
CA LEU A 100 5.21 -2.83 5.40
C LEU A 100 5.71 -1.39 5.60
N LEU A 101 4.84 -0.37 5.46
CA LEU A 101 5.17 1.02 5.75
C LEU A 101 5.44 1.25 7.24
N LEU A 102 4.61 0.70 8.12
CA LEU A 102 4.81 0.77 9.56
C LEU A 102 6.17 0.16 9.94
N LEU A 103 6.50 -1.01 9.37
CA LEU A 103 7.77 -1.67 9.60
C LEU A 103 8.94 -0.81 9.12
N ALA A 104 8.84 -0.24 7.92
CA ALA A 104 9.85 0.67 7.38
C ALA A 104 10.06 1.91 8.28
N LEU A 105 8.99 2.52 8.78
CA LEU A 105 9.04 3.66 9.71
C LEU A 105 9.69 3.28 11.04
N LEU A 106 9.34 2.12 11.60
CA LEU A 106 9.93 1.62 12.84
C LEU A 106 11.44 1.37 12.68
N LEU A 107 11.87 0.78 11.56
CA LEU A 107 13.29 0.60 11.25
C LEU A 107 14.02 1.94 11.08
N TRP A 108 13.37 2.91 10.43
CA TRP A 108 13.89 4.26 10.26
C TRP A 108 14.11 4.96 11.60
N LEU A 109 13.14 4.91 12.51
CA LEU A 109 13.23 5.49 13.85
C LEU A 109 14.34 4.86 14.69
N TYR A 110 14.61 3.56 14.49
CA TYR A 110 15.71 2.85 15.16
C TYR A 110 17.09 3.05 14.50
N GLY A 111 17.18 3.84 13.43
CA GLY A 111 18.43 4.13 12.71
C GLY A 111 19.04 2.92 12.02
N GLN A 112 18.25 1.88 11.73
CA GLN A 112 18.70 0.69 11.03
C GLN A 112 18.66 0.91 9.51
N PRO A 113 19.55 0.28 8.73
CA PRO A 113 19.49 0.38 7.27
C PRO A 113 18.20 -0.29 6.76
N LEU A 114 17.39 0.45 6.01
CA LEU A 114 16.26 -0.11 5.28
C LEU A 114 16.84 -0.86 4.07
N CYS A 115 17.14 -2.15 4.20
CA CYS A 115 17.48 -3.01 3.05
C CYS A 115 16.17 -3.74 2.64
N LEU A 116 15.36 -3.15 1.72
CA LEU A 116 14.05 -3.71 1.30
C LEU A 116 14.25 -4.99 0.47
N HIS A 117 13.66 -6.11 0.92
CA HIS A 117 13.78 -7.40 0.23
C HIS A 117 13.13 -7.40 -1.17
N THR A 118 13.71 -8.16 -2.11
CA THR A 118 13.24 -8.23 -3.50
C THR A 118 11.80 -8.71 -3.62
N VAL A 119 11.33 -9.60 -2.74
CA VAL A 119 9.92 -10.04 -2.72
C VAL A 119 8.99 -8.87 -2.43
N HIS A 120 9.33 -8.01 -1.47
CA HIS A 120 8.52 -6.83 -1.17
C HIS A 120 8.55 -5.83 -2.34
N LYS A 121 9.69 -5.68 -3.03
CA LYS A 121 9.79 -4.87 -4.25
C LYS A 121 8.87 -5.37 -5.36
N VAL A 122 8.85 -6.68 -5.62
CA VAL A 122 7.96 -7.28 -6.61
C VAL A 122 6.49 -7.08 -6.21
N LEU A 123 6.16 -7.27 -4.93
CA LEU A 123 4.79 -7.11 -4.45
C LEU A 123 4.31 -5.65 -4.50
N LEU A 124 5.18 -4.67 -4.25
CA LEU A 124 4.87 -3.25 -4.45
C LEU A 124 4.56 -2.95 -5.93
N LEU A 125 5.40 -3.43 -6.85
CA LEU A 125 5.15 -3.28 -8.28
C LEU A 125 3.83 -3.95 -8.71
N LEU A 126 3.53 -5.12 -8.15
CA LEU A 126 2.27 -5.81 -8.39
C LEU A 126 1.08 -4.97 -7.90
N ILE A 127 1.13 -4.40 -6.69
CA ILE A 127 0.07 -3.53 -6.16
C ILE A 127 -0.15 -2.33 -7.08
N ILE A 128 0.92 -1.64 -7.49
CA ILE A 128 0.84 -0.50 -8.41
C ILE A 128 0.20 -0.94 -9.73
N PHE A 129 0.60 -2.08 -10.28
CA PHE A 129 0.03 -2.61 -11.51
C PHE A 129 -1.46 -2.94 -11.38
N LEU A 130 -1.89 -3.59 -10.28
CA LEU A 130 -3.31 -3.86 -10.04
C LEU A 130 -4.13 -2.58 -9.92
N VAL A 131 -3.63 -1.58 -9.19
CA VAL A 131 -4.31 -0.28 -9.05
C VAL A 131 -4.41 0.41 -10.40
N ALA A 132 -3.33 0.43 -11.19
CA ALA A 132 -3.34 1.02 -12.53
C ALA A 132 -4.32 0.31 -13.47
N ALA A 133 -4.33 -1.03 -13.49
CA ALA A 133 -5.26 -1.82 -14.27
C ALA A 133 -6.72 -1.56 -13.84
N GLY A 134 -6.96 -1.43 -12.54
CA GLY A 134 -8.25 -1.04 -11.98
C GLY A 134 -8.70 0.34 -12.46
N LEU A 135 -7.83 1.35 -12.36
CA LEU A 135 -8.13 2.71 -12.83
C LEU A 135 -8.44 2.75 -14.33
N VAL A 136 -7.66 2.06 -15.16
CA VAL A 136 -7.93 1.94 -16.60
C VAL A 136 -9.24 1.21 -16.86
N GLY A 137 -9.55 0.16 -16.10
CA GLY A 137 -10.83 -0.54 -16.19
C GLY A 137 -12.02 0.38 -15.88
N LEU A 138 -11.90 1.22 -14.85
CA LEU A 138 -12.90 2.24 -14.54
C LEU A 138 -13.02 3.30 -15.63
N GLU A 139 -11.89 3.76 -16.17
CA GLU A 139 -11.86 4.73 -17.26
C GLU A 139 -12.51 4.17 -18.54
N VAL A 140 -12.25 2.93 -18.92
CA VAL A 140 -12.81 2.39 -20.17
C VAL A 140 -14.29 2.01 -20.02
N GLN A 141 -14.66 1.44 -18.88
CA GLN A 141 -15.94 0.74 -18.74
C GLN A 141 -16.98 1.54 -17.94
N TRP A 142 -16.57 2.45 -17.05
CA TRP A 142 -17.45 3.19 -16.13
C TRP A 142 -17.06 4.68 -16.04
N GLN A 143 -17.07 5.37 -17.18
CA GLN A 143 -16.81 6.82 -17.23
C GLN A 143 -17.74 7.64 -16.33
N GLU A 144 -19.01 7.25 -16.24
CA GLU A 144 -20.03 7.97 -15.47
C GLU A 144 -19.72 7.98 -13.95
N GLU A 145 -19.07 6.94 -13.43
CA GLU A 145 -18.72 6.84 -12.00
C GLU A 145 -17.61 7.82 -11.59
N TRP A 146 -16.82 8.33 -12.54
CA TRP A 146 -15.88 9.40 -12.23
C TRP A 146 -16.57 10.65 -11.73
N HIS A 147 -17.80 10.90 -12.15
CA HIS A 147 -18.57 12.01 -11.60
C HIS A 147 -18.92 11.75 -10.13
N SER A 148 -19.37 10.55 -9.79
CA SER A 148 -19.64 10.13 -8.42
C SER A 148 -18.40 10.24 -7.53
N LEU A 149 -17.23 9.79 -8.02
CA LEU A 149 -15.94 9.91 -7.33
C LEU A 149 -15.50 11.36 -7.09
N ARG A 150 -15.70 12.26 -8.07
CA ARG A 150 -15.39 13.68 -7.89
C ARG A 150 -16.28 14.32 -6.84
N LEU A 151 -17.56 13.96 -6.84
CA LEU A 151 -18.55 14.50 -5.92
C LEU A 151 -18.28 14.03 -4.48
N SER A 152 -17.90 12.76 -4.31
CA SER A 152 -17.50 12.22 -3.00
C SER A 152 -16.21 12.87 -2.51
N LEU A 153 -15.21 13.07 -3.39
CA LEU A 153 -13.97 13.76 -3.05
C LEU A 153 -14.24 15.20 -2.61
N GLN A 154 -15.10 15.92 -3.35
CA GLN A 154 -15.52 17.27 -3.00
C GLN A 154 -16.25 17.32 -1.64
N ALA A 155 -17.07 16.31 -1.33
CA ALA A 155 -17.72 16.20 -0.02
C ALA A 155 -16.70 15.91 1.10
N THR A 156 -15.63 15.16 0.81
CA THR A 156 -14.56 14.87 1.79
C THR A 156 -13.48 15.96 1.90
N ALA A 157 -13.35 16.85 0.90
CA ALA A 157 -12.33 17.90 0.85
C ALA A 157 -12.32 18.84 2.07
N PRO A 158 -13.46 19.28 2.63
CA PRO A 158 -13.48 20.13 3.84
C PRO A 158 -12.84 19.45 5.06
N PHE A 159 -13.04 18.14 5.20
CA PHE A 159 -12.48 17.37 6.32
C PHE A 159 -10.97 17.19 6.18
N LEU A 160 -10.47 17.01 4.95
CA LEU A 160 -9.04 16.99 4.65
C LEU A 160 -8.36 18.35 4.95
N HIS A 161 -9.03 19.47 4.64
CA HIS A 161 -8.51 20.80 4.95
C HIS A 161 -8.36 21.04 6.46
N ILE A 162 -9.32 20.57 7.27
CA ILE A 162 -9.24 20.67 8.73
C ILE A 162 -8.10 19.79 9.28
N GLY A 163 -7.92 18.58 8.74
CA GLY A 163 -6.81 17.71 9.11
C GLY A 163 -5.43 18.30 8.77
N ALA A 164 -5.31 18.95 7.60
CA ALA A 164 -4.08 19.62 7.18
C ALA A 164 -3.76 20.88 7.99
N ALA A 165 -4.76 21.55 8.55
CA ALA A 165 -4.57 22.72 9.43
C ALA A 165 -4.22 22.34 10.87
N ALA A 166 -4.43 21.08 11.27
CA ALA A 166 -4.27 20.60 12.64
C ALA A 166 -3.03 19.71 12.88
N GLY A 167 -2.28 19.36 11.83
CA GLY A 167 -1.03 18.57 11.90
C GLY A 167 0.21 19.42 11.61
#